data_AF-A0A7S4RCR4-F1
#
_entry.id   AF-A0A7S4RCR4-F1
#
_cell.length_a   1.000
_cell.length_b   1.000
_cell.length_c   1.000
_cell.angle_alpha   90.00
_cell.angle_beta   90.00
_cell.angle_gamma   90.00
#
_symmetry.space_group_name_H-M   'P 1'
#
loop_
_entity.id
_entity.type
_entity.pdbx_description
1 polymer ?
#
loop_
_entity_poly.entity_id
_entity_poly.type
_entity_poly.pdbx_seq_one_letter_code
_entity_poly.pdbx_strand_id
1 'polypeptide(L)'
;KKKNISQDDDDDDDAATKNEKEGKRAAFECAVCFEYMEDPVGCGHCHHRFCHACLQRVLSEEAGQRLFNNPNNPRPPLAPPPPPPPPYLWPPDLSAKCPCCRSNFTPQDVIRDVELQNRISASSDLVTCPFPGCSEQMTLNRVKEHEASCVYMRMRCKYASFGCDWVGPKKDLKKHEEEECVLCKMSGFVDMFRQTKMEHAHAIGHLQQQVRRRKKERNGGGLSFMRLSGYLLMMKIFL
;
A
#
# COMPACT_ATOMS: atom_id res chain seq x y z
N LYS A 1 -35.16 20.73 61.39
CA LYS A 1 -35.85 20.44 60.10
C LYS A 1 -35.00 19.42 59.34
N LYS A 2 -35.36 18.14 59.43
CA LYS A 2 -34.74 17.03 58.68
C LYS A 2 -35.32 17.04 57.26
N LYS A 3 -34.48 17.11 56.22
CA LYS A 3 -34.89 16.81 54.85
C LYS A 3 -34.18 15.50 54.45
N ASN A 4 -35.01 14.46 54.27
CA ASN A 4 -34.65 13.20 53.64
C ASN A 4 -34.30 13.48 52.17
N ILE A 5 -33.13 13.00 51.75
CA ILE A 5 -32.76 12.80 50.36
C ILE A 5 -33.10 11.33 50.09
N SER A 6 -34.15 11.09 49.30
CA SER A 6 -34.40 9.79 48.67
C SER A 6 -33.51 9.72 47.44
N GLN A 7 -32.70 8.68 47.43
CA GLN A 7 -31.82 8.27 46.36
C GLN A 7 -32.56 7.10 45.72
N ASP A 8 -33.17 7.36 44.57
CA ASP A 8 -33.91 6.36 43.81
C ASP A 8 -32.96 5.80 42.74
N ASP A 9 -32.71 4.50 42.87
CA ASP A 9 -31.86 3.63 42.07
C ASP A 9 -32.65 3.18 40.83
N ASP A 10 -32.29 3.66 39.63
CA ASP A 10 -32.88 3.24 38.33
C ASP A 10 -31.78 3.13 37.23
N ASP A 11 -30.75 2.29 37.43
CA ASP A 11 -29.57 2.17 36.53
C ASP A 11 -29.36 0.75 35.91
N ASP A 12 -30.38 -0.10 35.79
CA ASP A 12 -30.19 -1.53 35.42
C ASP A 12 -30.58 -1.95 33.97
N ASP A 13 -30.99 -1.03 33.07
CA ASP A 13 -31.53 -1.40 31.73
C ASP A 13 -30.57 -1.24 30.52
N ASP A 14 -29.29 -0.89 30.70
CA ASP A 14 -28.43 -0.43 29.59
C ASP A 14 -27.55 -1.49 28.88
N ALA A 15 -27.48 -2.73 29.35
CA ALA A 15 -26.53 -3.72 28.81
C ALA A 15 -26.95 -4.29 27.44
N ALA A 16 -28.25 -4.48 27.19
CA ALA A 16 -28.75 -5.14 25.98
C ALA A 16 -28.65 -4.24 24.73
N THR A 17 -28.81 -2.92 24.87
CA THR A 17 -28.80 -1.96 23.75
C THR A 17 -27.39 -1.71 23.20
N LYS A 18 -26.35 -1.99 24.00
CA LYS A 18 -24.94 -1.79 23.62
C LYS A 18 -24.48 -2.81 22.58
N ASN A 19 -24.82 -4.10 22.75
CA ASN A 19 -24.41 -5.17 21.84
C ASN A 19 -25.00 -5.03 20.42
N GLU A 20 -26.23 -4.53 20.29
CA GLU A 20 -26.86 -4.36 18.97
C GLU A 20 -26.19 -3.26 18.14
N LYS A 21 -25.71 -2.19 18.79
CA LYS A 21 -25.00 -1.09 18.11
C LYS A 21 -23.62 -1.51 17.64
N GLU A 22 -22.93 -2.38 18.39
CA GLU A 22 -21.61 -2.87 18.03
C GLU A 22 -21.64 -3.79 16.80
N GLY A 23 -22.62 -4.70 16.72
CA GLY A 23 -22.80 -5.57 15.55
C GLY A 23 -23.10 -4.81 14.26
N LYS A 24 -23.84 -3.68 14.34
CA LYS A 24 -24.11 -2.81 13.19
C LYS A 24 -22.84 -2.14 12.64
N ARG A 25 -21.88 -1.81 13.50
CA ARG A 25 -20.61 -1.18 13.11
C ARG A 25 -19.66 -2.16 12.43
N ALA A 26 -19.57 -3.38 12.95
CA ALA A 26 -18.74 -4.44 12.38
C ALA A 26 -19.09 -4.75 10.90
N ALA A 27 -20.35 -4.53 10.50
CA ALA A 27 -20.78 -4.70 9.11
C ALA A 27 -20.12 -3.71 8.12
N PHE A 28 -19.53 -2.61 8.61
CA PHE A 28 -18.85 -1.61 7.80
C PHE A 28 -17.32 -1.74 7.84
N GLU A 29 -16.79 -2.73 8.55
CA GLU A 29 -15.36 -2.96 8.69
C GLU A 29 -14.80 -3.83 7.56
N CYS A 30 -13.61 -3.48 7.08
CA CYS A 30 -12.89 -4.24 6.09
C CYS A 30 -12.30 -5.51 6.71
N ALA A 31 -12.56 -6.67 6.11
CA ALA A 31 -12.01 -7.95 6.62
C ALA A 31 -10.48 -8.10 6.48
N VAL A 32 -9.77 -7.11 5.89
CA VAL A 32 -8.31 -7.11 5.74
C VAL A 32 -7.62 -6.11 6.67
N CYS A 33 -8.08 -4.85 6.72
CA CYS A 33 -7.45 -3.83 7.57
C CYS A 33 -8.18 -3.61 8.90
N PHE A 34 -9.38 -4.17 9.10
CA PHE A 34 -10.22 -3.98 10.28
C PHE A 34 -10.58 -2.51 10.57
N GLU A 35 -10.48 -1.65 9.55
CA GLU A 35 -10.94 -0.26 9.57
C GLU A 35 -12.24 -0.13 8.80
N TYR A 36 -12.93 1.00 8.97
CA TYR A 36 -14.11 1.32 8.16
C TYR A 36 -13.77 1.36 6.66
N MET A 37 -14.61 0.69 5.87
CA MET A 37 -14.36 0.52 4.44
C MET A 37 -14.40 1.84 3.68
N GLU A 38 -13.43 2.01 2.78
CA GLU A 38 -13.38 3.07 1.78
C GLU A 38 -13.41 2.41 0.40
N ASP A 39 -14.39 2.81 -0.43
CA ASP A 39 -14.72 2.14 -1.70
C ASP A 39 -14.91 0.62 -1.49
N PRO A 40 -15.99 0.20 -0.80
CA PRO A 40 -16.20 -1.19 -0.46
C PRO A 40 -16.36 -2.04 -1.73
N VAL A 41 -15.66 -3.17 -1.75
CA VAL A 41 -15.68 -4.15 -2.84
C VAL A 41 -15.90 -5.56 -2.30
N GLY A 42 -16.45 -6.42 -3.17
CA GLY A 42 -16.49 -7.87 -2.99
C GLY A 42 -15.55 -8.57 -3.98
N CYS A 43 -15.12 -9.78 -3.64
CA CYS A 43 -14.29 -10.62 -4.53
C CYS A 43 -15.08 -11.38 -5.61
N GLY A 44 -16.39 -11.12 -5.75
CA GLY A 44 -17.29 -11.79 -6.70
C GLY A 44 -17.74 -13.20 -6.29
N HIS A 45 -17.06 -13.84 -5.32
CA HIS A 45 -17.28 -15.26 -4.98
C HIS A 45 -17.83 -15.50 -3.57
N CYS A 46 -17.84 -14.49 -2.70
CA CYS A 46 -18.41 -14.60 -1.35
C CYS A 46 -19.00 -13.28 -0.86
N HIS A 47 -19.66 -13.30 0.30
CA HIS A 47 -20.32 -12.13 0.88
C HIS A 47 -19.41 -11.22 1.72
N HIS A 48 -18.12 -11.53 1.83
CA HIS A 48 -17.18 -10.67 2.53
C HIS A 48 -16.93 -9.37 1.76
N ARG A 49 -16.56 -8.32 2.51
CA ARG A 49 -16.36 -6.97 2.00
C ARG A 49 -15.00 -6.44 2.42
N PHE A 50 -14.40 -5.65 1.54
CA PHE A 50 -13.05 -5.13 1.67
C PHE A 50 -12.98 -3.70 1.16
N CYS A 51 -12.00 -2.91 1.58
CA CYS A 51 -11.64 -1.70 0.84
C CYS A 51 -11.07 -2.09 -0.54
N HIS A 52 -11.38 -1.33 -1.59
CA HIS A 52 -10.80 -1.52 -2.91
C HIS A 52 -9.26 -1.61 -2.87
N ALA A 53 -8.62 -0.67 -2.16
CA ALA A 53 -7.17 -0.64 -2.01
C ALA A 53 -6.60 -1.88 -1.29
N CYS A 54 -7.32 -2.42 -0.30
CA CYS A 54 -6.91 -3.62 0.42
C CYS A 54 -6.93 -4.85 -0.49
N LEU A 55 -8.00 -5.04 -1.25
CA LEU A 55 -8.12 -6.17 -2.16
C LEU A 55 -7.16 -6.06 -3.35
N GLN A 56 -6.92 -4.84 -3.85
CA GLN A 56 -5.90 -4.58 -4.88
C GLN A 56 -4.47 -4.87 -4.40
N ARG A 57 -4.16 -4.61 -3.13
CA ARG A 57 -2.88 -4.99 -2.53
C ARG A 57 -2.69 -6.51 -2.52
N VAL A 58 -3.73 -7.27 -2.18
CA VAL A 58 -3.70 -8.75 -2.23
C VAL A 58 -3.40 -9.24 -3.66
N LEU A 59 -4.04 -8.65 -4.68
CA LEU A 59 -3.74 -8.94 -6.09
C LEU A 59 -2.27 -8.65 -6.45
N SER A 60 -1.75 -7.51 -5.99
CA SER A 60 -0.37 -7.06 -6.29
C SER A 60 0.68 -7.93 -5.58
N GLU A 61 0.42 -8.35 -4.35
CA GLU A 61 1.32 -9.20 -3.57
C GLU A 61 1.43 -10.61 -4.15
N GLU A 62 0.32 -11.22 -4.55
CA GLU A 62 0.31 -12.54 -5.21
C GLU A 62 1.05 -12.51 -6.54
N ALA A 63 0.86 -11.44 -7.34
CA ALA A 63 1.61 -11.23 -8.57
C ALA A 63 3.13 -11.13 -8.31
N GLY A 64 3.52 -10.38 -7.28
CA GLY A 64 4.92 -10.27 -6.85
C GLY A 64 5.49 -11.61 -6.39
N GLN A 65 4.79 -12.34 -5.53
CA GLN A 65 5.24 -13.64 -5.00
C GLN A 65 5.45 -14.68 -6.10
N ARG A 66 4.57 -14.74 -7.12
CA ARG A 66 4.74 -15.64 -8.27
C ARG A 66 6.05 -15.38 -9.02
N LEU A 67 6.49 -14.12 -9.11
CA LEU A 67 7.77 -13.78 -9.73
C LEU A 67 8.98 -14.23 -8.91
N PHE A 68 8.86 -14.24 -7.57
CA PHE A 68 9.93 -14.67 -6.67
C PHE A 68 10.01 -16.18 -6.48
N ASN A 69 8.86 -16.88 -6.46
CA ASN A 69 8.79 -18.32 -6.19
C ASN A 69 9.00 -19.20 -7.42
N ASN A 70 9.25 -18.60 -8.60
CA ASN A 70 9.54 -19.37 -9.80
C ASN A 70 10.94 -20.03 -9.69
N PRO A 71 11.04 -21.36 -9.56
CA PRO A 71 12.33 -22.04 -9.38
C PRO A 71 13.25 -21.91 -10.60
N ASN A 72 12.72 -21.52 -11.76
CA ASN A 72 13.48 -21.28 -12.98
C ASN A 72 14.01 -19.85 -13.09
N ASN A 73 13.70 -18.96 -12.14
CA ASN A 73 14.17 -17.58 -12.14
C ASN A 73 15.22 -17.39 -11.03
N PRO A 74 16.53 -17.49 -11.32
CA PRO A 74 17.56 -17.30 -10.31
C PRO A 74 17.40 -15.90 -9.68
N ARG A 75 17.22 -15.87 -8.36
CA ARG A 75 16.99 -14.67 -7.55
C ARG A 75 17.99 -13.57 -7.97
N PRO A 76 17.54 -12.46 -8.57
CA PRO A 76 18.44 -11.35 -8.87
C PRO A 76 19.04 -10.82 -7.56
N PRO A 77 20.33 -10.43 -7.55
CA PRO A 77 20.92 -9.75 -6.39
C PRO A 77 20.10 -8.51 -6.04
N LEU A 78 20.04 -8.17 -4.74
CA LEU A 78 19.28 -7.14 -4.00
C LEU A 78 19.17 -5.74 -4.65
N ALA A 79 18.75 -5.66 -5.91
CA ALA A 79 18.38 -4.43 -6.55
C ALA A 79 17.09 -3.89 -5.90
N PRO A 80 16.92 -2.57 -5.81
CA PRO A 80 15.64 -1.99 -5.42
C PRO A 80 14.52 -2.57 -6.32
N PRO A 81 13.32 -2.83 -5.77
CA PRO A 81 12.22 -3.37 -6.55
C PRO A 81 11.99 -2.47 -7.78
N PRO A 82 11.85 -3.03 -8.98
CA PRO A 82 11.52 -2.23 -10.15
C PRO A 82 10.20 -1.48 -9.88
N PRO A 83 10.02 -0.27 -10.46
CA PRO A 83 8.72 0.40 -10.40
C PRO A 83 7.63 -0.56 -10.91
N PRO A 84 6.43 -0.53 -10.32
CA PRO A 84 5.34 -1.41 -10.74
C PRO A 84 5.10 -1.25 -12.25
N PRO A 85 4.97 -2.35 -13.02
CA PRO A 85 4.71 -2.24 -14.45
C PRO A 85 3.38 -1.51 -14.66
N PRO A 86 3.26 -0.73 -15.75
CA PRO A 86 2.01 -0.06 -16.08
C PRO A 86 0.86 -1.09 -16.20
N PRO A 87 -0.39 -0.71 -15.87
CA PRO A 87 -1.53 -1.64 -15.75
C PRO A 87 -1.77 -2.53 -16.98
N TYR A 88 -1.38 -2.07 -18.18
CA TYR A 88 -1.55 -2.79 -19.44
C TYR A 88 -0.47 -3.86 -19.72
N LEU A 89 0.61 -3.93 -18.93
CA LEU A 89 1.63 -4.98 -19.01
C LEU A 89 1.44 -6.07 -17.94
N TRP A 90 0.33 -6.05 -17.23
CA TRP A 90 0.03 -7.08 -16.25
C TRP A 90 -0.30 -8.38 -16.98
N PRO A 91 0.32 -9.51 -16.60
CA PRO A 91 -0.03 -10.81 -17.15
C PRO A 91 -1.54 -11.02 -17.07
N PRO A 92 -2.20 -11.48 -18.15
CA PRO A 92 -3.65 -11.71 -18.17
C PRO A 92 -4.13 -12.76 -17.15
N ASP A 93 -3.22 -13.45 -16.47
CA ASP A 93 -3.51 -14.42 -15.40
C ASP A 93 -3.08 -13.89 -14.01
N LEU A 94 -3.32 -12.61 -13.75
CA LEU A 94 -3.18 -12.05 -12.41
C LEU A 94 -4.35 -12.52 -11.54
N SER A 95 -4.27 -13.76 -11.05
CA SER A 95 -5.22 -14.34 -10.12
C SER A 95 -4.66 -14.33 -8.69
N ALA A 96 -5.47 -13.92 -7.73
CA ALA A 96 -5.15 -13.98 -6.30
C ALA A 96 -6.24 -14.76 -5.54
N LYS A 97 -5.93 -15.24 -4.34
CA LYS A 97 -6.91 -15.93 -3.48
C LYS A 97 -7.57 -14.94 -2.54
N CYS A 98 -8.90 -14.98 -2.46
CA CYS A 98 -9.63 -14.13 -1.52
C CYS A 98 -9.21 -14.44 -0.07
N PRO A 99 -8.91 -13.43 0.77
CA PRO A 99 -8.50 -13.66 2.16
C PRO A 99 -9.52 -14.43 3.01
N CYS A 100 -10.81 -14.34 2.69
CA CYS A 100 -11.88 -14.97 3.47
C CYS A 100 -12.28 -16.34 2.92
N CYS A 101 -12.62 -16.45 1.63
CA CYS A 101 -13.12 -17.71 1.05
C CYS A 101 -12.05 -18.53 0.30
N ARG A 102 -10.85 -17.97 0.09
CA ARG A 102 -9.74 -18.58 -0.67
C ARG A 102 -10.02 -18.90 -2.14
N SER A 103 -11.19 -18.53 -2.67
CA SER A 103 -11.48 -18.61 -4.11
C SER A 103 -10.53 -17.71 -4.89
N ASN A 104 -10.12 -18.17 -6.08
CA ASN A 104 -9.34 -17.35 -6.99
C ASN A 104 -10.23 -16.23 -7.54
N PHE A 105 -9.69 -15.02 -7.63
CA PHE A 105 -10.34 -13.88 -8.24
C PHE A 105 -9.30 -13.08 -9.05
N THR A 106 -9.78 -12.45 -10.11
CA THR A 106 -9.04 -11.55 -10.99
C THR A 106 -9.45 -10.10 -10.72
N PRO A 107 -8.72 -9.08 -11.21
CA PRO A 107 -9.14 -7.68 -11.10
C PRO A 107 -10.54 -7.43 -11.68
N GLN A 108 -10.97 -8.22 -12.67
CA GLN A 108 -12.28 -8.12 -13.31
C GLN A 108 -13.40 -8.70 -12.43
N ASP A 109 -13.08 -9.64 -11.54
CA ASP A 109 -14.05 -10.24 -10.60
C ASP A 109 -14.31 -9.34 -9.37
N VAL A 110 -13.55 -8.25 -9.23
CA VAL A 110 -13.73 -7.29 -8.13
C VAL A 110 -14.97 -6.44 -8.41
N ILE A 111 -16.01 -6.61 -7.60
CA ILE A 111 -17.28 -5.91 -7.75
C ILE A 111 -17.35 -4.79 -6.71
N ARG A 112 -17.54 -3.55 -7.17
CA ARG A 112 -17.83 -2.40 -6.29
C ARG A 112 -19.21 -2.52 -5.68
N ASP A 113 -19.31 -2.39 -4.36
CA ASP A 113 -20.56 -2.43 -3.63
C ASP A 113 -21.08 -1.00 -3.39
N VAL A 114 -21.69 -0.43 -4.43
CA VAL A 114 -22.23 0.93 -4.41
C VAL A 114 -23.33 1.09 -3.36
N GLU A 115 -24.12 0.03 -3.11
CA GLU A 115 -25.17 0.04 -2.11
C GLU A 115 -24.59 0.16 -0.69
N LEU A 116 -23.56 -0.63 -0.38
CA LEU A 116 -22.87 -0.55 0.91
C LEU A 116 -22.18 0.80 1.09
N GLN A 117 -21.53 1.33 0.04
CA GLN A 117 -20.94 2.68 0.07
C GLN A 117 -22.00 3.75 0.38
N ASN A 118 -23.18 3.66 -0.23
CA ASN A 118 -24.29 4.57 0.05
C ASN A 118 -24.80 4.43 1.48
N ARG A 119 -24.90 3.20 2.02
CA ARG A 119 -25.29 2.95 3.41
C ARG A 119 -24.28 3.53 4.41
N ILE A 120 -22.98 3.40 4.14
CA ILE A 120 -21.92 4.02 4.95
C ILE A 120 -22.08 5.54 4.93
N SER A 121 -22.27 6.13 3.75
CA SER A 121 -22.43 7.58 3.58
C SER A 121 -23.72 8.14 4.19
N ALA A 122 -24.81 7.36 4.16
CA ALA A 122 -26.11 7.76 4.70
C ALA A 122 -26.25 7.51 6.21
N SER A 123 -25.30 6.77 6.82
CA SER A 123 -25.33 6.52 8.26
C SER A 123 -25.16 7.83 9.05
N SER A 124 -26.09 8.07 9.97
CA SER A 124 -26.01 9.18 10.94
C SER A 124 -25.33 8.75 12.24
N ASP A 125 -24.85 7.52 12.32
CA ASP A 125 -24.18 6.98 13.49
C ASP A 125 -22.87 7.74 13.74
N LEU A 126 -22.75 8.27 14.96
CA LEU A 126 -21.55 8.95 15.43
C LEU A 126 -20.58 7.93 16.00
N VAL A 127 -19.34 7.98 15.52
CA VAL A 127 -18.22 7.22 16.06
C VAL A 127 -17.20 8.17 16.65
N THR A 128 -16.60 7.74 17.76
CA THR A 128 -15.49 8.44 18.41
C THR A 128 -14.20 8.11 17.68
N CYS A 129 -13.34 9.11 17.50
CA CYS A 129 -12.00 8.89 16.96
C CYS A 129 -11.25 7.76 17.71
N PRO A 130 -10.60 6.82 17.01
CA PRO A 130 -9.88 5.71 17.64
C PRO A 130 -8.58 6.13 18.33
N PHE A 131 -8.07 7.34 18.10
CA PHE A 131 -6.79 7.77 18.66
C PHE A 131 -6.93 8.24 20.13
N PRO A 132 -6.06 7.77 21.04
CA PRO A 132 -6.12 8.13 22.44
C PRO A 132 -5.90 9.64 22.63
N GLY A 133 -6.83 10.29 23.34
CA GLY A 133 -6.81 11.74 23.59
C GLY A 133 -7.64 12.56 22.60
N CYS A 134 -8.16 11.96 21.52
CA CYS A 134 -9.15 12.60 20.67
C CYS A 134 -10.56 12.17 21.12
N SER A 135 -11.39 13.13 21.51
CA SER A 135 -12.80 12.91 21.89
C SER A 135 -13.78 13.38 20.82
N GLU A 136 -13.30 13.63 19.60
CA GLU A 136 -14.13 14.10 18.50
C GLU A 136 -15.05 12.98 18.02
N GLN A 137 -16.31 13.33 17.78
CA GLN A 137 -17.32 12.43 17.24
C GLN A 137 -17.67 12.87 15.82
N MET A 138 -17.77 11.90 14.92
CA MET A 138 -18.04 12.15 13.51
C MET A 138 -18.83 10.99 12.89
N THR A 139 -19.43 11.23 11.73
CA THR A 139 -20.07 10.21 10.92
C THR A 139 -19.04 9.27 10.30
N LEU A 140 -19.43 8.02 10.00
CA LEU A 140 -18.52 6.99 9.47
C LEU A 140 -17.72 7.43 8.24
N ASN A 141 -18.36 8.16 7.31
CA ASN A 141 -17.71 8.66 6.09
C ASN A 141 -16.63 9.74 6.34
N ARG A 142 -16.64 10.40 7.50
CA ARG A 142 -15.69 11.46 7.86
C ARG A 142 -14.52 10.98 8.70
N VAL A 143 -14.55 9.72 9.16
CA VAL A 143 -13.50 9.15 10.00
C VAL A 143 -12.14 9.24 9.32
N LYS A 144 -12.03 8.84 8.05
CA LYS A 144 -10.74 8.88 7.33
C LYS A 144 -10.20 10.29 7.10
N GLU A 145 -11.09 11.24 6.78
CA GLU A 145 -10.73 12.65 6.63
C GLU A 145 -10.20 13.23 7.96
N HIS A 146 -10.88 12.90 9.06
CA HIS A 146 -10.43 13.24 10.40
C HIS A 146 -9.10 12.57 10.73
N GLU A 147 -8.93 11.27 10.48
CA GLU A 147 -7.68 10.56 10.77
C GLU A 147 -6.49 11.26 10.09
N ALA A 148 -6.60 11.62 8.80
CA ALA A 148 -5.55 12.35 8.08
C ALA A 148 -5.18 13.71 8.73
N SER A 149 -6.15 14.38 9.35
CA SER A 149 -5.99 15.69 9.99
C SER A 149 -5.80 15.63 11.51
N CYS A 150 -6.02 14.49 12.14
CA CYS A 150 -6.08 14.33 13.60
C CYS A 150 -4.74 14.67 14.27
N VAL A 151 -4.79 15.55 15.27
CA VAL A 151 -3.60 15.99 16.01
C VAL A 151 -3.05 14.91 16.96
N TYR A 152 -3.87 13.92 17.31
CA TYR A 152 -3.53 12.79 18.19
C TYR A 152 -3.04 11.56 17.43
N MET A 153 -3.09 11.57 16.09
CA MET A 153 -2.55 10.50 15.26
C MET A 153 -1.07 10.28 15.60
N ARG A 154 -0.67 9.01 15.78
CA ARG A 154 0.73 8.66 16.04
C ARG A 154 1.55 8.73 14.75
N MET A 155 2.58 9.56 14.77
CA MET A 155 3.50 9.77 13.66
C MET A 155 4.90 9.29 14.05
N ARG A 156 5.65 8.79 13.08
CA ARG A 156 7.09 8.54 13.24
C ARG A 156 7.86 9.74 12.74
N CYS A 157 9.03 9.99 13.33
CA CYS A 157 9.94 11.03 12.84
C CYS A 157 10.29 10.79 11.36
N LYS A 158 10.41 11.85 10.54
CA LYS A 158 10.81 11.77 9.12
C LYS A 158 12.21 11.16 8.91
N TYR A 159 13.02 11.13 9.97
CA TYR A 159 14.34 10.50 10.01
C TYR A 159 14.34 9.11 10.66
N ALA A 160 13.17 8.46 10.81
CA ALA A 160 13.10 7.12 11.40
C ALA A 160 13.89 6.06 10.62
N SER A 161 13.98 6.19 9.30
CA SER A 161 14.82 5.33 8.46
C SER A 161 16.34 5.54 8.66
N PHE A 162 16.73 6.59 9.39
CA PHE A 162 18.10 6.94 9.73
C PHE A 162 18.41 6.72 11.22
N GLY A 163 17.49 6.10 11.95
CA GLY A 163 17.70 5.69 13.35
C GLY A 163 17.01 6.57 14.40
N CYS A 164 16.19 7.56 14.03
CA CYS A 164 15.33 8.22 15.02
C CYS A 164 14.19 7.28 15.42
N ASP A 165 14.09 6.94 16.70
CA ASP A 165 13.10 6.02 17.26
C ASP A 165 11.83 6.73 17.77
N TRP A 166 11.77 8.05 17.68
CA TRP A 166 10.63 8.83 18.15
C TRP A 166 9.33 8.44 17.43
N VAL A 167 8.31 8.10 18.23
CA VAL A 167 6.93 7.83 17.80
C VAL A 167 5.96 8.48 18.78
N GLY A 168 5.42 9.64 18.43
CA GLY A 168 4.51 10.43 19.27
C GLY A 168 3.27 10.92 18.51
N PRO A 169 2.35 11.63 19.17
CA PRO A 169 1.21 12.24 18.51
C PRO A 169 1.67 13.39 17.59
N LYS A 170 0.91 13.65 16.53
CA LYS A 170 1.22 14.66 15.50
C LYS A 170 1.45 16.06 16.08
N LYS A 171 0.73 16.44 17.14
CA LYS A 171 0.93 17.72 17.85
C LYS A 171 2.34 17.88 18.44
N ASP A 172 2.97 16.80 18.89
CA ASP A 172 4.29 16.82 19.54
C ASP A 172 5.42 16.67 18.50
N LEU A 173 5.10 16.33 17.25
CA LEU A 173 6.07 16.16 16.17
C LEU A 173 6.88 17.43 15.95
N LYS A 174 6.24 18.60 15.93
CA LYS A 174 6.95 19.87 15.69
C LYS A 174 7.98 20.17 16.78
N LYS A 175 7.58 19.99 18.05
CA LYS A 175 8.49 20.14 19.20
C LYS A 175 9.66 19.16 19.11
N HIS A 176 9.37 17.90 18.77
CA HIS A 176 10.42 16.91 18.54
C HIS A 176 11.39 17.35 17.46
N GLU A 177 10.90 17.83 16.31
CA GLU A 177 11.77 18.25 15.21
C GLU A 177 12.66 19.46 15.54
N GLU A 178 12.17 20.40 16.34
CA GLU A 178 12.88 21.63 16.70
C GLU A 178 13.86 21.41 17.87
N GLU A 179 13.44 20.70 18.91
CA GLU A 179 14.16 20.67 20.19
C GLU A 179 14.88 19.35 20.46
N GLU A 180 14.23 18.22 20.17
CA GLU A 180 14.64 16.89 20.68
C GLU A 180 15.37 16.04 19.62
N CYS A 181 15.06 16.23 18.34
CA CYS A 181 15.56 15.36 17.27
C CYS A 181 16.99 15.73 16.86
N VAL A 182 17.96 14.90 17.25
CA VAL A 182 19.37 15.04 16.86
C VAL A 182 19.53 14.98 15.33
N LEU A 183 18.79 14.10 14.65
CA LEU A 183 18.88 13.96 13.19
C LEU A 183 18.25 15.13 12.44
N CYS A 184 17.21 15.79 12.98
CA CYS A 184 16.66 17.01 12.36
C CYS A 184 17.66 18.16 12.39
N LYS A 185 18.43 18.31 13.46
CA LYS A 185 19.48 19.34 13.57
C LYS A 185 20.60 19.12 12.54
N MET A 186 20.75 17.90 12.05
CA MET A 186 21.70 17.51 10.99
C MET A 186 21.02 17.28 9.63
N SER A 187 19.82 17.83 9.41
CA SER A 187 19.02 17.62 8.18
C SER A 187 19.83 17.83 6.90
N GLY A 188 20.63 18.90 6.83
CA GLY A 188 21.48 19.20 5.67
C GLY A 188 22.45 18.08 5.31
N PHE A 189 23.04 17.39 6.30
CA PHE A 189 23.93 16.25 6.05
C PHE A 189 23.15 15.01 5.60
N VAL A 190 21.99 14.75 6.19
CA VAL A 190 21.15 13.61 5.80
C VAL A 190 20.62 13.78 4.38
N ASP A 191 20.18 14.98 4.03
CA ASP A 191 19.65 15.29 2.70
C ASP A 191 20.75 15.26 1.64
N MET A 192 21.95 15.77 1.96
CA MET A 192 23.12 15.62 1.09
C MET A 192 23.46 14.13 0.85
N PHE A 193 23.48 13.29 1.91
CA PHE A 193 23.71 11.86 1.75
C PHE A 193 22.64 11.17 0.89
N ARG A 194 21.37 11.56 1.04
CA ARG A 194 20.27 11.08 0.18
C ARG A 194 20.50 11.46 -1.28
N GLN A 195 20.88 12.71 -1.54
CA GLN A 195 21.15 13.21 -2.88
C GLN A 195 22.32 12.46 -3.53
N THR A 196 23.46 12.36 -2.83
CA THR A 196 24.64 11.62 -3.33
C THR A 196 24.31 10.15 -3.60
N LYS A 197 23.54 9.50 -2.72
CA LYS A 197 23.09 8.11 -2.93
C LYS A 197 22.21 7.97 -4.17
N MET A 198 21.31 8.93 -4.42
CA MET A 198 20.46 8.95 -5.61
C MET A 198 21.28 9.17 -6.90
N GLU A 199 22.23 10.11 -6.88
CA GLU A 199 23.15 10.38 -7.99
C GLU A 199 24.01 9.14 -8.32
N HIS A 200 24.54 8.47 -7.29
CA HIS A 200 25.30 7.23 -7.46
C HIS A 200 24.42 6.11 -8.03
N ALA A 201 23.20 5.94 -7.54
CA ALA A 201 22.27 4.94 -8.07
C ALA A 201 21.95 5.20 -9.56
N HIS A 202 21.75 6.47 -9.94
CA HIS A 202 21.52 6.87 -11.32
C HIS A 202 22.75 6.60 -12.21
N ALA A 203 23.95 6.98 -11.75
CA ALA A 203 25.20 6.71 -12.46
C ALA A 203 25.42 5.21 -12.67
N ILE A 204 25.18 4.38 -11.65
CA ILE A 204 25.28 2.91 -11.75
C ILE A 204 24.26 2.37 -12.76
N GLY A 205 23.01 2.83 -12.71
CA GLY A 205 21.96 2.43 -13.66
C GLY A 205 22.33 2.76 -15.11
N HIS A 206 22.88 3.95 -15.34
CA HIS A 206 23.35 4.37 -16.67
C HIS A 206 24.51 3.50 -17.18
N LEU A 207 25.52 3.23 -16.33
CA LEU A 207 26.63 2.35 -16.68
C LEU A 207 26.15 0.92 -17.00
N GLN A 208 25.22 0.38 -16.21
CA GLN A 208 24.63 -0.94 -16.47
C GLN A 208 23.90 -0.99 -17.83
N GLN A 209 23.19 0.08 -18.19
CA GLN A 209 22.52 0.18 -19.49
C GLN A 209 23.54 0.18 -20.64
N GLN A 210 24.65 0.91 -20.51
CA GLN A 210 25.74 0.91 -21.50
C GLN A 210 26.37 -0.48 -21.66
N VAL A 211 26.63 -1.18 -20.56
CA VAL A 211 27.15 -2.56 -20.58
C VAL A 211 26.19 -3.51 -21.30
N ARG A 212 24.88 -3.40 -21.05
CA ARG A 212 23.85 -4.19 -21.76
C ARG A 212 23.84 -3.92 -23.26
N ARG A 213 23.96 -2.65 -23.68
CA ARG A 213 24.04 -2.28 -25.11
C ARG A 213 25.26 -2.91 -25.78
N ARG A 214 26.46 -2.76 -25.18
CA ARG A 214 27.69 -3.36 -25.70
C ARG A 214 27.65 -4.88 -25.76
N LYS A 215 27.01 -5.54 -24.79
CA LYS A 215 26.78 -7.00 -24.82
C LYS A 215 25.86 -7.41 -25.98
N LYS A 216 24.80 -6.63 -26.26
CA LYS A 216 23.89 -6.88 -27.40
C LYS A 216 24.61 -6.70 -28.74
N GLU A 217 25.49 -5.70 -28.86
CA GLU A 217 26.32 -5.50 -30.06
C GLU A 217 27.30 -6.67 -30.29
N ARG A 218 27.98 -7.15 -29.23
CA ARG A 218 28.87 -8.32 -29.32
C ARG A 218 28.14 -9.60 -29.67
N ASN A 219 26.95 -9.85 -29.10
CA ASN A 219 26.18 -11.07 -29.37
C ASN A 219 25.38 -11.00 -30.69
N GLY A 220 25.01 -9.80 -31.16
CA GLY A 220 24.25 -9.59 -32.39
C GLY A 220 25.10 -9.43 -33.66
N GLY A 221 26.37 -9.04 -33.52
CA GLY A 221 27.30 -8.85 -34.66
C GLY A 221 27.80 -10.14 -35.32
N GLY A 222 27.53 -11.31 -34.73
CA GLY A 222 27.98 -12.62 -35.25
C GLY A 222 27.19 -13.19 -36.43
N LEU A 223 26.00 -12.66 -36.76
CA LEU A 223 25.14 -13.25 -37.80
C LEU A 223 25.11 -12.50 -39.15
N SER A 224 25.80 -11.37 -39.31
CA SER A 224 25.75 -10.60 -40.57
C SER A 224 26.96 -10.76 -41.50
N PHE A 225 28.00 -11.52 -41.12
CA PHE A 225 29.20 -11.67 -41.97
C PHE A 225 29.14 -12.87 -42.94
N MET A 226 28.10 -13.71 -42.90
CA MET A 226 27.99 -14.90 -43.77
C MET A 226 27.20 -14.72 -45.07
N ARG A 227 26.70 -13.52 -45.42
CA ARG A 227 25.95 -13.31 -46.68
C ARG A 227 26.70 -12.60 -47.81
N LEU A 228 27.92 -12.13 -47.59
CA LEU A 228 28.72 -11.48 -48.66
C LEU A 228 29.76 -12.39 -49.32
N SER A 229 30.02 -13.59 -48.79
CA SER A 229 30.95 -14.55 -49.43
C SER A 229 30.31 -15.38 -50.56
N GLY A 230 28.99 -15.31 -50.76
CA GLY A 230 28.29 -16.03 -51.84
C GLY A 230 28.30 -15.31 -53.19
N TYR A 231 28.36 -13.98 -53.20
CA TYR A 231 28.29 -13.19 -54.45
C TYR A 231 29.63 -13.04 -55.17
N LEU A 232 30.76 -13.20 -54.47
CA LEU A 232 32.09 -13.14 -55.10
C LEU A 232 32.49 -14.44 -55.82
N LEU A 233 31.82 -15.57 -55.52
CA LEU A 233 32.09 -16.85 -56.20
C LEU A 233 31.28 -17.01 -57.51
N MET A 234 30.16 -16.31 -57.66
CA MET A 234 29.33 -16.36 -58.88
C MET A 234 29.84 -15.46 -60.02
N MET A 235 30.75 -14.53 -59.76
CA MET A 235 31.36 -13.67 -60.79
C MET A 235 32.61 -14.27 -61.47
N LYS A 236 33.05 -15.48 -61.06
CA LYS A 236 34.19 -16.20 -61.67
C LYS A 236 33.78 -17.30 -62.67
N ILE A 237 32.49 -17.46 -62.96
CA ILE A 237 31.96 -18.50 -63.87
C ILE A 237 31.53 -17.93 -65.24
N PHE A 238 31.65 -16.61 -65.46
CA PHE A 238 31.30 -15.96 -66.74
C PHE A 238 32.51 -15.42 -67.53
N LEU A 239 33.70 -16.01 -67.34
CA LEU A 239 34.88 -15.88 -68.20
C LEU A 239 35.36 -17.28 -68.56
#